data_AF-A0A8T7CLK7-F1
#
_entry.id   AF-A0A8T7CLK7-F1
#
_cell.length_a   1.000
_cell.length_b   1.000
_cell.length_c   1.000
_cell.angle_alpha   90.00
_cell.angle_beta   90.00
_cell.angle_gamma   90.00
#
_symmetry.space_group_name_H-M   'P 1'
#
loop_
_entity.id
_entity.type
_entity.pdbx_description
1 polymer ?
#
loop_
_entity_poly.entity_id
_entity_poly.type
_entity_poly.pdbx_seq_one_letter_code
_entity_poly.pdbx_strand_id
1 'polypeptide(L)'
;MRLWKSKLRGFFQGLIVTGLSALFVSGAALAAPNQGTGDVAGDGAALVDSNVFNLLSTGAALTLVKRAFLADGTPITTGSTLPTGTVVKFMIYVNNTSSIQISDVSMRDVLDPLFLYQAGTIKVDNSVAKCAAVACTPAEEATIFAAADGSAALSDAVDADVASIAGVTVDAGNQNVANAQMNAAADSVLALVFSVRMQ
;
A
#
# COMPACT_ATOMS: atom_id res chain seq x y z
N MET A 1 -21.33 -58.17 57.86
CA MET A 1 -21.85 -57.13 56.94
C MET A 1 -21.33 -57.42 55.53
N ARG A 2 -22.27 -57.54 54.58
CA ARG A 2 -22.17 -57.46 53.11
C ARG A 2 -21.24 -58.42 52.33
N LEU A 3 -21.92 -59.41 51.73
CA LEU A 3 -21.70 -60.00 50.40
C LEU A 3 -21.48 -58.93 49.30
N TRP A 4 -20.75 -59.23 48.23
CA TRP A 4 -21.29 -59.70 46.93
C TRP A 4 -20.23 -59.74 45.79
N LYS A 5 -20.36 -60.72 44.88
CA LYS A 5 -19.61 -60.86 43.62
C LYS A 5 -20.20 -59.93 42.54
N SER A 6 -19.42 -59.44 41.57
CA SER A 6 -19.74 -59.56 40.13
C SER A 6 -18.69 -58.92 39.21
N LYS A 7 -18.42 -59.64 38.10
CA LYS A 7 -17.76 -59.17 36.87
C LYS A 7 -18.61 -58.09 36.20
N LEU A 8 -17.97 -57.08 35.59
CA LEU A 8 -18.54 -56.41 34.42
C LEU A 8 -17.42 -55.95 33.47
N ARG A 9 -17.45 -56.51 32.26
CA ARG A 9 -16.73 -56.02 31.08
C ARG A 9 -17.55 -54.86 30.49
N GLY A 10 -16.92 -53.74 30.16
CA GLY A 10 -17.46 -52.70 29.27
C GLY A 10 -16.31 -52.23 28.38
N PHE A 11 -16.27 -52.58 27.09
CA PHE A 11 -16.90 -51.86 25.98
C PHE A 11 -16.65 -50.35 26.07
N PHE A 12 -15.52 -49.89 25.52
CA PHE A 12 -15.31 -48.48 25.20
C PHE A 12 -15.55 -48.27 23.70
N GLN A 13 -16.51 -47.39 23.46
CA GLN A 13 -17.09 -47.02 22.17
C GLN A 13 -16.07 -46.34 21.26
N GLY A 14 -16.21 -46.58 19.96
CA GLY A 14 -15.50 -45.88 18.91
C GLY A 14 -15.82 -44.38 18.93
N LEU A 15 -14.78 -43.57 19.07
CA LEU A 15 -14.82 -42.13 18.86
C LEU A 15 -14.87 -41.87 17.35
N ILE A 16 -16.07 -41.62 16.82
CA ILE A 16 -16.23 -41.07 15.48
C ILE A 16 -15.84 -39.59 15.56
N VAL A 17 -14.63 -39.28 15.11
CA VAL A 17 -14.19 -37.90 14.86
C VAL A 17 -14.95 -37.41 13.62
N THR A 18 -16.04 -36.67 13.82
CA THR A 18 -16.63 -35.86 12.76
C THR A 18 -15.63 -34.77 12.39
N GLY A 19 -14.95 -34.96 11.26
CA GLY A 19 -14.11 -33.94 10.65
C GLY A 19 -14.96 -32.74 10.26
N LEU A 20 -14.91 -31.69 11.09
CA LEU A 20 -15.42 -30.37 10.74
C LEU A 20 -14.51 -29.85 9.62
N SER A 21 -14.92 -30.08 8.38
CA SER A 21 -14.27 -29.49 7.20
C SER A 21 -14.55 -27.99 7.25
N ALA A 22 -13.57 -27.22 7.72
CA ALA A 22 -13.59 -25.77 7.61
C ALA A 22 -13.56 -25.44 6.11
N LEU A 23 -14.73 -25.14 5.56
CA LEU A 23 -14.87 -24.60 4.22
C LEU A 23 -14.32 -23.17 4.27
N PHE A 24 -13.03 -23.00 3.95
CA PHE A 24 -12.43 -21.69 3.77
C PHE A 24 -13.07 -21.07 2.53
N VAL A 25 -14.11 -20.26 2.75
CA VAL A 25 -14.61 -19.35 1.72
C VAL A 25 -13.51 -18.32 1.51
N SER A 26 -12.71 -18.51 0.46
CA SER A 26 -11.79 -17.49 -0.02
C SER A 26 -12.64 -16.32 -0.51
N GLY A 27 -12.73 -15.25 0.30
CA GLY A 27 -13.30 -13.99 -0.14
C GLY A 27 -12.39 -13.37 -1.18
N ALA A 28 -12.94 -13.03 -2.35
CA ALA A 28 -12.24 -12.16 -3.29
C ALA A 28 -12.39 -10.72 -2.78
N ALA A 29 -11.28 -10.06 -2.49
CA ALA A 29 -11.27 -8.66 -2.08
C ALA A 29 -10.88 -7.77 -3.27
N LEU A 30 -11.49 -6.60 -3.39
CA LEU A 30 -11.08 -5.61 -4.38
C LEU A 30 -9.68 -5.11 -4.01
N ALA A 31 -8.78 -5.01 -5.00
CA ALA A 31 -7.63 -4.12 -4.86
C ALA A 31 -8.22 -2.72 -4.67
N ALA A 32 -8.02 -2.14 -3.48
CA ALA A 32 -8.72 -0.96 -3.02
C ALA A 32 -8.84 0.15 -4.09
N PRO A 33 -9.96 0.90 -4.11
CA PRO A 33 -10.01 2.15 -4.84
C PRO A 33 -8.94 3.08 -4.24
N ASN A 34 -8.05 3.63 -5.08
CA ASN A 34 -7.07 4.59 -4.62
C ASN A 34 -7.82 5.88 -4.24
N GLN A 35 -8.08 6.08 -2.95
CA GLN A 35 -8.70 7.29 -2.45
C GLN A 35 -7.61 8.30 -2.11
N GLY A 36 -7.52 9.38 -2.90
CA GLY A 36 -6.77 10.57 -2.53
C GLY A 36 -7.70 11.56 -1.84
N THR A 37 -7.31 12.15 -0.71
CA THR A 37 -7.99 13.32 -0.15
C THR A 37 -7.28 14.59 -0.63
N GLY A 38 -7.98 15.46 -1.35
CA GLY A 38 -7.43 16.74 -1.82
C GLY A 38 -8.52 17.81 -2.00
N ASP A 39 -8.38 18.94 -1.33
CA ASP A 39 -9.31 20.07 -1.49
C ASP A 39 -9.03 20.78 -2.83
N VAL A 40 -9.94 20.62 -3.81
CA VAL A 40 -9.97 21.46 -5.01
C VAL A 40 -11.04 22.52 -4.82
N ALA A 41 -10.64 23.69 -4.30
CA ALA A 41 -11.52 24.86 -4.17
C ALA A 41 -12.84 24.61 -3.41
N GLY A 42 -12.84 23.74 -2.42
CA GLY A 42 -13.97 23.39 -1.57
C GLY A 42 -14.81 22.19 -2.04
N ASP A 43 -14.43 21.53 -3.15
CA ASP A 43 -15.16 20.36 -3.65
C ASP A 43 -14.56 19.04 -3.14
N GLY A 44 -15.02 18.61 -1.97
CA GLY A 44 -14.65 17.32 -1.37
C GLY A 44 -15.20 16.09 -2.09
N ALA A 45 -16.00 16.23 -3.16
CA ALA A 45 -16.57 15.13 -3.92
C ALA A 45 -15.81 14.80 -5.22
N ALA A 46 -14.86 15.64 -5.64
CA ALA A 46 -14.08 15.45 -6.87
C ALA A 46 -13.08 14.27 -6.83
N LEU A 47 -13.05 13.51 -5.72
CA LEU A 47 -12.00 12.55 -5.37
C LEU A 47 -12.48 11.10 -5.29
N VAL A 48 -13.80 10.89 -5.38
CA VAL A 48 -14.37 9.54 -5.43
C VAL A 48 -14.02 9.00 -6.81
N ASP A 49 -13.05 8.08 -6.88
CA ASP A 49 -12.63 7.30 -8.06
C ASP A 49 -11.38 7.78 -8.85
N SER A 50 -10.72 8.90 -8.51
CA SER A 50 -9.51 9.30 -9.25
C SER A 50 -8.21 8.77 -8.63
N ASN A 51 -7.45 8.00 -9.42
CA ASN A 51 -6.09 7.57 -9.08
C ASN A 51 -5.03 8.68 -9.24
N VAL A 52 -5.41 9.84 -9.81
CA VAL A 52 -4.52 10.95 -10.17
C VAL A 52 -5.08 12.25 -9.60
N PHE A 53 -4.32 12.89 -8.73
CA PHE A 53 -4.62 14.20 -8.16
C PHE A 53 -3.70 15.24 -8.80
N ASN A 54 -4.26 16.08 -9.67
CA ASN A 54 -3.54 17.21 -10.24
C ASN A 54 -3.50 18.34 -9.21
N LEU A 55 -2.33 18.62 -8.67
CA LEU A 55 -2.13 19.74 -7.75
C LEU A 55 -2.17 21.02 -8.58
N LEU A 56 -3.11 21.93 -8.28
CA LEU A 56 -3.22 23.26 -8.89
C LEU A 56 -2.00 24.12 -8.53
N SER A 57 -0.87 23.78 -9.12
CA SER A 57 0.31 24.62 -9.26
C SER A 57 0.12 25.47 -10.51
N THR A 58 0.65 26.70 -10.50
CA THR A 58 0.64 27.54 -11.71
C THR A 58 1.29 26.79 -12.86
N GLY A 59 0.50 26.40 -13.86
CA GLY A 59 0.95 25.63 -15.03
C GLY A 59 0.76 24.10 -14.96
N ALA A 60 -0.01 23.57 -13.99
CA ALA A 60 -0.28 22.13 -13.84
C ALA A 60 1.01 21.28 -13.72
N ALA A 61 1.97 21.75 -12.94
CA ALA A 61 3.32 21.18 -12.91
C ALA A 61 3.49 19.95 -12.00
N LEU A 62 2.48 19.63 -11.17
CA LEU A 62 2.54 18.59 -10.15
C LEU A 62 1.33 17.66 -10.21
N THR A 63 1.58 16.36 -10.14
CA THR A 63 0.53 15.34 -9.96
C THR A 63 0.91 14.38 -8.85
N LEU A 64 -0.05 13.98 -8.02
CA LEU A 64 0.07 12.88 -7.08
C LEU A 64 -0.72 11.68 -7.61
N VAL A 65 -0.07 10.52 -7.71
CA VAL A 65 -0.69 9.32 -8.29
C VAL A 65 -0.41 8.12 -7.41
N LYS A 66 -1.41 7.25 -7.23
CA LYS A 66 -1.25 5.94 -6.58
C LYS A 66 -1.52 4.81 -7.58
N ARG A 67 -0.63 3.83 -7.59
CA ARG A 67 -0.69 2.63 -8.44
C ARG A 67 -0.43 1.38 -7.60
N ALA A 68 -0.99 0.27 -8.06
CA ALA A 68 -0.83 -1.03 -7.44
C ALA A 68 -0.15 -1.99 -8.42
N PHE A 69 0.79 -2.78 -7.93
CA PHE A 69 1.53 -3.78 -8.69
C PHE A 69 1.52 -5.11 -7.94
N LEU A 70 1.58 -6.21 -8.67
CA LEU A 70 1.89 -7.51 -8.10
C LEU A 70 3.36 -7.54 -7.63
N ALA A 71 3.72 -8.55 -6.84
CA ALA A 71 5.08 -8.68 -6.31
C ALA A 71 6.17 -8.71 -7.39
N ASP A 72 5.84 -9.20 -8.59
CA ASP A 72 6.72 -9.27 -9.77
C ASP A 72 6.80 -7.96 -10.57
N GLY A 73 6.07 -6.92 -10.16
CA GLY A 73 6.02 -5.63 -10.85
C GLY A 73 4.97 -5.55 -11.96
N THR A 74 4.11 -6.55 -12.14
CA THR A 74 2.98 -6.47 -13.06
C THR A 74 1.95 -5.46 -12.55
N PRO A 75 1.56 -4.43 -13.33
CA PRO A 75 0.53 -3.47 -12.92
C PRO A 75 -0.82 -4.14 -12.68
N ILE A 76 -1.49 -3.76 -11.59
CA ILE A 76 -2.85 -4.21 -11.27
C ILE A 76 -3.84 -3.20 -11.83
N THR A 77 -4.75 -3.66 -12.68
CA THR A 77 -5.83 -2.83 -13.20
C THR A 77 -6.79 -2.42 -12.08
N THR A 78 -7.19 -1.15 -12.03
CA THR A 78 -8.17 -0.66 -11.05
C THR A 78 -9.46 -1.49 -11.09
N GLY A 79 -10.00 -1.80 -9.90
CA GLY A 79 -11.20 -2.64 -9.76
C GLY A 79 -10.96 -4.15 -9.87
N SER A 80 -9.71 -4.58 -10.08
CA SER A 80 -9.37 -6.01 -10.03
C SER A 80 -9.67 -6.60 -8.66
N THR A 81 -10.14 -7.84 -8.63
CA THR A 81 -10.22 -8.63 -7.40
C THR A 81 -8.96 -9.46 -7.26
N LEU A 82 -8.43 -9.53 -6.04
CA LEU A 82 -7.24 -10.30 -5.72
C LEU A 82 -7.57 -11.34 -4.65
N PRO A 83 -7.01 -12.56 -4.73
CA PRO A 83 -7.13 -13.54 -3.67
C PRO A 83 -6.51 -13.05 -2.35
N THR A 84 -7.10 -13.40 -1.22
CA THR A 84 -6.46 -13.30 0.10
C THR A 84 -5.07 -13.93 0.08
N GLY A 85 -4.13 -13.30 0.78
CA GLY A 85 -2.72 -13.71 0.82
C GLY A 85 -1.85 -13.17 -0.31
N THR A 86 -2.45 -12.56 -1.36
CA THR A 86 -1.69 -11.89 -2.43
C THR A 86 -0.87 -10.73 -1.87
N VAL A 87 0.39 -10.65 -2.26
CA VAL A 87 1.24 -9.49 -1.96
C VAL A 87 1.08 -8.45 -3.06
N VAL A 88 0.72 -7.25 -2.65
CA VAL A 88 0.55 -6.07 -3.51
C VAL A 88 1.60 -5.05 -3.12
N LYS A 89 2.24 -4.44 -4.11
CA LYS A 89 3.13 -3.29 -3.93
C LYS A 89 2.37 -2.04 -4.34
N PHE A 90 2.21 -1.11 -3.42
CA PHE A 90 1.70 0.22 -3.75
C PHE A 90 2.85 1.13 -4.10
N MET A 91 2.67 1.91 -5.15
CA MET A 91 3.53 3.04 -5.50
C MET A 91 2.70 4.32 -5.43
N ILE A 92 3.14 5.27 -4.61
CA ILE A 92 2.63 6.63 -4.60
C ILE A 92 3.73 7.51 -5.16
N TYR A 93 3.45 8.33 -6.16
CA TYR A 93 4.46 9.20 -6.73
C TYR A 93 3.95 10.61 -7.02
N VAL A 94 4.88 11.56 -6.99
CA VAL A 94 4.72 12.94 -7.41
C VAL A 94 5.57 13.19 -8.65
N ASN A 95 4.93 13.50 -9.78
CA ASN A 95 5.63 13.94 -10.98
C ASN A 95 5.84 15.45 -10.92
N ASN A 96 7.08 15.89 -10.69
CA ASN A 96 7.44 17.30 -10.71
C ASN A 96 7.96 17.70 -12.09
N THR A 97 7.06 18.25 -12.89
CA THR A 97 7.40 18.70 -14.25
C THR A 97 7.99 20.11 -14.29
N SER A 98 8.08 20.78 -13.15
CA SER A 98 8.67 22.12 -13.04
C SER A 98 10.19 22.07 -12.97
N SER A 99 10.84 23.14 -13.40
CA SER A 99 12.28 23.34 -13.27
C SER A 99 12.69 23.77 -11.85
N ILE A 100 11.81 23.63 -10.87
CA ILE A 100 12.02 24.08 -9.49
C ILE A 100 11.82 22.87 -8.57
N GLN A 101 12.70 22.71 -7.58
CA GLN A 101 12.50 21.71 -6.53
C GLN A 101 11.32 22.11 -5.66
N ILE A 102 10.44 21.16 -5.36
CA ILE A 102 9.41 21.33 -4.35
C ILE A 102 9.98 20.84 -3.02
N SER A 103 10.18 21.77 -2.09
CA SER A 103 10.61 21.45 -0.74
C SER A 103 9.45 20.97 0.12
N ASP A 104 9.76 20.12 1.09
CA ASP A 104 8.84 19.75 2.17
C ASP A 104 7.56 19.05 1.68
N VAL A 105 7.77 18.03 0.86
CA VAL A 105 6.70 17.16 0.37
C VAL A 105 6.39 16.12 1.44
N SER A 106 5.13 16.06 1.86
CA SER A 106 4.63 15.02 2.75
C SER A 106 3.50 14.22 2.10
N MET A 107 3.56 12.90 2.23
CA MET A 107 2.56 11.95 1.75
C MET A 107 2.07 11.10 2.91
N ARG A 108 0.76 10.80 2.93
CA ARG A 108 0.15 9.92 3.92
C ARG A 108 -0.78 8.94 3.22
N ASP A 109 -0.66 7.68 3.58
CA ASP A 109 -1.51 6.60 3.09
C ASP A 109 -2.02 5.77 4.28
N VAL A 110 -3.33 5.79 4.49
CA VAL A 110 -3.99 4.99 5.51
C VAL A 110 -4.47 3.69 4.86
N LEU A 111 -3.97 2.56 5.33
CA LEU A 111 -4.31 1.27 4.76
C LEU A 111 -5.76 0.88 5.07
N ASP A 112 -6.46 0.36 4.06
CA ASP A 112 -7.73 -0.33 4.24
C ASP A 112 -7.55 -1.55 5.16
N PRO A 113 -8.52 -1.89 6.04
CA PRO A 113 -8.43 -3.06 6.91
C PRO A 113 -8.20 -4.41 6.20
N LEU A 114 -8.47 -4.50 4.90
CA LEU A 114 -8.17 -5.68 4.08
C LEU A 114 -6.68 -5.79 3.70
N PHE A 115 -5.86 -4.80 4.03
CA PHE A 115 -4.43 -4.81 3.77
C PHE A 115 -3.62 -4.88 5.06
N LEU A 116 -2.75 -5.88 5.12
CA LEU A 116 -1.72 -5.98 6.15
C LEU A 116 -0.38 -5.50 5.60
N TYR A 117 0.17 -4.43 6.16
CA TYR A 117 1.52 -3.97 5.84
C TYR A 117 2.57 -5.10 5.96
N GLN A 118 3.57 -5.10 5.08
CA GLN A 118 4.73 -5.99 5.15
C GLN A 118 5.95 -5.21 5.66
N ALA A 119 6.46 -5.56 6.83
CA ALA A 119 7.58 -4.86 7.47
C ALA A 119 8.87 -4.88 6.62
N GLY A 120 9.63 -3.78 6.70
CA GLY A 120 10.88 -3.56 5.99
C GLY A 120 10.73 -3.39 4.49
N THR A 121 9.59 -2.85 4.03
CA THR A 121 9.32 -2.73 2.58
C THR A 121 9.13 -1.30 2.09
N ILE A 122 9.12 -0.29 2.97
CA ILE A 122 9.06 1.11 2.56
C ILE A 122 10.36 1.49 1.84
N LYS A 123 10.22 2.05 0.64
CA LYS A 123 11.31 2.52 -0.22
C LYS A 123 10.94 3.88 -0.80
N VAL A 124 11.93 4.75 -0.96
CA VAL A 124 11.75 6.05 -1.60
C VAL A 124 12.78 6.20 -2.72
N ASP A 125 12.36 6.75 -3.85
CA ASP A 125 13.22 7.14 -4.96
C ASP A 125 12.88 8.56 -5.44
N ASN A 126 13.88 9.26 -5.95
CA ASN A 126 13.75 10.59 -6.54
C ASN A 126 14.70 10.77 -7.73
N SER A 127 15.11 9.67 -8.36
CA SER A 127 16.15 9.65 -9.39
C SER A 127 15.60 9.61 -10.81
N VAL A 128 14.34 9.19 -10.98
CA VAL A 128 13.69 9.11 -12.28
C VAL A 128 13.32 10.51 -12.78
N ALA A 129 13.62 10.80 -14.04
CA ALA A 129 13.25 12.06 -14.68
C ALA A 129 11.73 12.20 -14.78
N LYS A 130 11.23 13.44 -14.82
CA LYS A 130 9.82 13.75 -15.02
C LYS A 130 9.25 13.02 -16.25
N CYS A 131 7.96 12.71 -16.19
CA CYS A 131 7.25 12.17 -17.35
C CYS A 131 7.15 13.22 -18.46
N ALA A 132 6.99 12.76 -19.70
CA ALA A 132 6.88 13.64 -20.87
C ALA A 132 5.66 14.58 -20.79
N ALA A 133 4.61 14.14 -20.09
CA ALA A 133 3.42 14.91 -19.79
C ALA A 133 3.17 14.96 -18.28
N VAL A 134 2.21 15.79 -17.89
CA VAL A 134 1.73 15.92 -16.50
C VAL A 134 1.26 14.56 -15.96
N ALA A 135 0.46 13.84 -16.76
CA ALA A 135 0.12 12.45 -16.49
C ALA A 135 1.14 11.52 -17.14
N CYS A 136 1.69 10.59 -16.35
CA CYS A 136 2.60 9.56 -16.84
C CYS A 136 1.85 8.47 -17.61
N THR A 137 2.51 7.91 -18.61
CA THR A 137 2.06 6.72 -19.34
C THR A 137 2.34 5.44 -18.53
N PRO A 138 1.67 4.32 -18.83
CA PRO A 138 1.95 3.04 -18.16
C PRO A 138 3.40 2.58 -18.27
N ALA A 139 4.09 2.90 -19.37
CA ALA A 139 5.50 2.56 -19.55
C ALA A 139 6.44 3.41 -18.66
N GLU A 140 6.13 4.70 -18.51
CA GLU A 140 6.83 5.58 -17.56
C GLU A 140 6.56 5.13 -16.11
N GLU A 141 5.31 4.80 -15.77
CA GLU A 141 4.95 4.27 -14.45
C GLU A 141 5.69 2.97 -14.11
N ALA A 142 5.84 2.05 -15.08
CA ALA A 142 6.63 0.84 -14.88
C ALA A 142 8.12 1.15 -14.62
N THR A 143 8.65 2.20 -15.26
CA THR A 143 10.04 2.66 -15.04
C THR A 143 10.21 3.29 -13.65
N ILE A 144 9.27 4.15 -13.24
CA ILE A 144 9.23 4.74 -11.90
C ILE A 144 9.16 3.64 -10.84
N PHE A 145 8.27 2.67 -11.04
CA PHE A 145 8.12 1.53 -10.13
C PHE A 145 9.40 0.71 -10.02
N ALA A 146 10.02 0.35 -11.15
CA ALA A 146 11.24 -0.45 -11.14
C ALA A 146 12.40 0.26 -10.42
N ALA A 147 12.53 1.58 -10.60
CA ALA A 147 13.53 2.37 -9.88
C ALA A 147 13.26 2.40 -8.36
N ALA A 148 12.02 2.75 -7.97
CA ALA A 148 11.64 2.83 -6.57
C ALA A 148 11.67 1.48 -5.84
N ASP A 149 11.24 0.39 -6.48
CA ASP A 149 11.34 -0.95 -5.91
C ASP A 149 12.78 -1.49 -5.94
N GLY A 150 13.65 -0.94 -6.80
CA GLY A 150 15.09 -1.22 -6.79
C GLY A 150 15.87 -0.51 -5.66
N SER A 151 15.29 0.52 -5.05
CA SER A 151 15.91 1.27 -3.95
C SER A 151 16.04 0.45 -2.67
N ALA A 152 17.00 0.85 -1.83
CA ALA A 152 17.14 0.29 -0.49
C ALA A 152 15.90 0.57 0.35
N ALA A 153 15.46 -0.44 1.11
CA ALA A 153 14.39 -0.26 2.08
C ALA A 153 14.86 0.65 3.23
N LEU A 154 13.93 1.48 3.70
CA LEU A 154 14.08 2.28 4.91
C LEU A 154 13.80 1.41 6.15
N SER A 155 14.01 1.97 7.34
CA SER A 155 13.93 1.24 8.61
C SER A 155 12.51 1.05 9.15
N ASP A 156 11.49 1.61 8.49
CA ASP A 156 10.09 1.75 8.95
C ASP A 156 9.89 2.61 10.21
N ALA A 157 10.98 3.00 10.88
CA ALA A 157 10.91 3.75 12.13
C ALA A 157 10.54 5.21 11.90
N VAL A 158 9.66 5.73 12.76
CA VAL A 158 9.45 7.18 12.88
C VAL A 158 10.74 7.82 13.40
N ASP A 159 11.09 9.00 12.89
CA ASP A 159 12.24 9.81 13.36
C ASP A 159 13.63 9.24 13.04
N ALA A 160 13.73 8.36 12.05
CA ALA A 160 15.00 7.87 11.53
C ALA A 160 15.19 8.16 10.03
N ASP A 161 14.11 8.03 9.26
CA ASP A 161 14.13 8.13 7.81
C ASP A 161 13.13 9.16 7.28
N VAL A 162 13.12 9.35 5.96
CA VAL A 162 12.14 10.19 5.27
C VAL A 162 10.74 9.57 5.22
N ALA A 163 10.59 8.28 5.53
CA ALA A 163 9.29 7.60 5.56
C ALA A 163 9.24 6.51 6.64
N SER A 164 8.05 6.24 7.14
CA SER A 164 7.80 5.35 8.27
C SER A 164 6.38 4.78 8.23
N ILE A 165 6.09 3.85 9.15
CA ILE A 165 4.73 3.38 9.40
C ILE A 165 4.38 3.48 10.89
N ALA A 166 3.17 3.95 11.18
CA ALA A 166 2.59 3.93 12.52
C ALA A 166 1.17 3.34 12.48
N GLY A 167 0.99 2.17 13.10
CA GLY A 167 -0.27 1.44 13.05
C GLY A 167 -0.57 0.96 11.62
N VAL A 168 -1.59 1.55 11.00
CA VAL A 168 -2.00 1.27 9.61
C VAL A 168 -1.69 2.43 8.66
N THR A 169 -0.92 3.43 9.09
CA THR A 169 -0.63 4.62 8.31
C THR A 169 0.83 4.64 7.89
N VAL A 170 1.06 4.65 6.59
CA VAL A 170 2.38 4.92 5.98
C VAL A 170 2.49 6.43 5.79
N ASP A 171 3.54 7.03 6.34
CA ASP A 171 3.83 8.46 6.21
C ASP A 171 5.20 8.65 5.55
N ALA A 172 5.32 9.61 4.66
CA ALA A 172 6.58 10.09 4.11
C ALA A 172 6.64 11.62 4.21
N GLY A 173 7.80 12.19 4.51
CA GLY A 173 7.94 13.60 4.88
C GLY A 173 7.51 13.87 6.32
N ASN A 174 7.77 15.10 6.79
CA ASN A 174 7.81 15.45 8.22
C ASN A 174 6.65 16.34 8.69
N GLN A 175 5.66 16.62 7.83
CA GLN A 175 4.53 17.46 8.20
C GLN A 175 3.58 16.79 9.21
N ASN A 176 3.62 15.46 9.26
CA ASN A 176 2.60 14.59 9.83
C ASN A 176 3.12 13.74 11.00
N VAL A 177 4.37 13.31 10.90
CA VAL A 177 5.14 12.58 11.91
C VAL A 177 6.57 13.10 11.85
N ALA A 178 7.38 12.80 12.86
CA ALA A 178 8.75 13.29 12.99
C ALA A 178 9.75 12.65 12.00
N ASN A 179 9.35 12.27 10.79
CA ASN A 179 10.28 11.80 9.77
C ASN A 179 11.26 12.91 9.35
N ALA A 180 12.29 12.55 8.60
CA ALA A 180 13.11 13.55 7.93
C ALA A 180 12.31 14.28 6.82
N GLN A 181 12.68 15.53 6.54
CA GLN A 181 12.10 16.29 5.43
C GLN A 181 12.38 15.60 4.10
N MET A 182 11.38 15.54 3.23
CA MET A 182 11.48 14.98 1.89
C MET A 182 11.21 16.07 0.85
N ASN A 183 11.98 16.08 -0.25
CA ASN A 183 11.83 17.06 -1.33
C ASN A 183 11.58 16.33 -2.65
N ALA A 184 10.74 16.88 -3.53
CA ALA A 184 10.64 16.41 -4.92
C ALA A 184 11.61 17.24 -5.78
N ALA A 185 12.62 16.61 -6.38
CA ALA A 185 13.61 17.34 -7.16
C ALA A 185 12.97 17.99 -8.41
N ALA A 186 13.63 19.01 -8.95
CA ALA A 186 13.20 19.63 -10.21
C ALA A 186 13.27 18.60 -11.33
N ASP A 187 12.32 18.64 -12.25
CA ASP A 187 12.27 17.77 -13.42
C ASP A 187 12.40 16.26 -13.11
N SER A 188 11.88 15.83 -11.95
CA SER A 188 11.97 14.45 -11.48
C SER A 188 10.63 13.90 -10.99
N VAL A 189 10.60 12.59 -10.75
CA VAL A 189 9.53 11.88 -10.05
C VAL A 189 10.03 11.48 -8.67
N LEU A 190 9.32 11.93 -7.63
CA LEU A 190 9.48 11.43 -6.26
C LEU A 190 8.50 10.28 -6.06
N ALA A 191 8.97 9.08 -5.73
CA ALA A 191 8.15 7.89 -5.56
C ALA A 191 8.39 7.23 -4.20
N LEU A 192 7.31 6.75 -3.60
CA LEU A 192 7.24 5.93 -2.40
C LEU A 192 6.67 4.57 -2.80
N VAL A 193 7.35 3.49 -2.45
CA VAL A 193 6.85 2.12 -2.63
C VAL A 193 6.80 1.42 -1.28
N PHE A 194 5.74 0.65 -1.06
CA PHE A 194 5.65 -0.25 0.08
C PHE A 194 4.78 -1.47 -0.24
N SER A 195 4.95 -2.56 0.50
CA SER A 195 4.23 -3.80 0.26
C SER A 195 3.14 -4.04 1.30
N VAL A 196 2.03 -4.60 0.86
CA VAL A 196 0.95 -5.11 1.71
C VAL A 196 0.58 -6.54 1.31
N ARG A 197 -0.13 -7.23 2.19
CA ARG A 197 -0.74 -8.52 1.93
C ARG A 197 -2.25 -8.43 2.10
N MET A 198 -2.99 -8.95 1.13
CA MET A 198 -4.45 -9.10 1.22
C MET A 198 -4.83 -10.00 2.40
N GLN A 199 -5.78 -9.59 3.24
CA GLN A 199 -6.34 -10.38 4.34
C GLN A 199 -7.65 -11.07 3.98
#